data_AF-A0A533V6P9-F1
#
_entry.id   AF-A0A533V6P9-F1
#
_cell.length_a   1.000
_cell.length_b   1.000
_cell.length_c   1.000
_cell.angle_alpha   90.00
_cell.angle_beta   90.00
_cell.angle_gamma   90.00
#
_symmetry.space_group_name_H-M   'P 1'
#
loop_
_entity.id
_entity.type
_entity.pdbx_description
1 polymer ?
#
loop_
_entity_poly.entity_id
_entity_poly.type
_entity_poly.pdbx_seq_one_letter_code
_entity_poly.pdbx_strand_id
1 'polypeptide(L)' 'VFCGLCVDACPFYALYMTNDYELSSFTKEHLIYTPAQLAIKPKYDGDAELKIGYRGADHG' A
#
# COMPACT_ATOMS: atom_id res chain seq x y z
N VAL A 1 -13.16 -5.99 -0.47
CA VAL A 1 -13.00 -6.13 1.00
C VAL A 1 -11.59 -5.73 1.36
N PHE A 2 -11.42 -4.92 2.40
CA PHE A 2 -10.11 -4.44 2.88
C PHE A 2 -9.63 -5.32 4.05
N CYS A 3 -9.18 -6.54 3.78
CA CYS A 3 -8.82 -7.53 4.82
C CYS A 3 -7.31 -7.70 5.08
N GLY A 4 -6.43 -7.05 4.32
CA GLY A 4 -4.98 -7.12 4.54
C GLY A 4 -4.26 -8.31 3.89
N LEU A 5 -4.99 -9.35 3.46
CA LEU A 5 -4.38 -10.59 2.92
C LEU A 5 -3.41 -10.36 1.74
N CYS A 6 -3.65 -9.36 0.90
CA CYS A 6 -2.73 -9.03 -0.21
C CYS A 6 -1.43 -8.38 0.24
N VAL A 7 -1.44 -7.66 1.36
CA VAL A 7 -0.25 -7.08 1.99
C VAL A 7 0.56 -8.21 2.64
N ASP A 8 -0.10 -9.06 3.41
CA ASP A 8 0.54 -10.20 4.08
C ASP A 8 1.14 -11.21 3.10
N ALA A 9 0.47 -11.42 1.96
CA ALA A 9 0.95 -12.33 0.92
C ALA A 9 2.11 -11.77 0.09
N CYS A 10 2.42 -10.46 0.17
CA CYS A 10 3.42 -9.84 -0.67
C CYS A 10 4.84 -10.02 -0.09
N PRO A 11 5.72 -10.83 -0.70
CA PRO A 11 7.06 -11.11 -0.17
C PRO A 11 8.04 -9.94 -0.35
N PHE A 12 7.66 -8.93 -1.14
CA PHE A 12 8.50 -7.78 -1.48
C PHE A 12 7.98 -6.48 -0.85
N TYR A 13 6.92 -6.54 -0.04
CA TYR A 13 6.26 -5.38 0.55
C TYR A 13 5.91 -4.27 -0.46
N ALA A 14 5.50 -4.68 -1.67
CA ALA A 14 5.10 -3.76 -2.73
C ALA A 14 3.72 -3.13 -2.49
N LEU A 15 2.89 -3.76 -1.64
CA LEU A 15 1.56 -3.27 -1.27
C LEU A 15 1.56 -2.88 0.21
N TYR A 16 0.91 -1.75 0.52
CA TYR A 16 0.68 -1.27 1.86
C TYR A 16 -0.76 -0.78 1.98
N MET A 17 -1.44 -1.10 3.08
CA MET A 17 -2.78 -0.56 3.36
C MET A 17 -2.62 0.70 4.21
N THR A 18 -2.98 1.85 3.65
CA THR A 18 -2.97 3.11 4.38
C THR A 18 -4.16 3.21 5.33
N ASN A 19 -4.11 4.18 6.25
CA ASN A 19 -5.23 4.52 7.11
C ASN A 19 -6.24 5.46 6.43
N ASP A 20 -6.19 5.61 5.10
CA ASP A 20 -7.10 6.49 4.37
C ASP A 20 -8.48 5.84 4.26
N TYR A 21 -9.47 6.42 4.92
CA TYR A 21 -10.85 5.91 4.92
C TYR A 21 -11.84 6.79 4.14
N GLU A 22 -11.45 8.01 3.77
CA GLU A 22 -12.29 8.99 3.08
C GLU A 22 -12.21 8.87 1.54
N LEU A 23 -12.33 7.66 1.02
CA LEU A 23 -12.12 7.34 -0.42
C LEU A 23 -13.43 7.19 -1.22
N SER A 24 -14.55 7.76 -0.73
CA SER A 24 -15.85 7.65 -1.40
C SER A 24 -15.88 8.44 -2.73
N SER A 25 -16.59 7.92 -3.73
CA SER A 25 -16.81 8.62 -5.00
C SER A 25 -18.24 8.43 -5.52
N PHE A 26 -18.66 9.32 -6.43
CA PHE A 26 -20.02 9.35 -7.01
C PHE A 26 -20.22 8.33 -8.13
N THR A 27 -19.14 7.81 -8.73
CA THR A 27 -19.23 6.78 -9.78
C THR A 27 -18.27 5.64 -9.49
N LYS A 28 -18.57 4.47 -10.07
CA LYS A 28 -17.81 3.24 -9.84
C LYS A 28 -16.41 3.31 -10.46
N GLU A 29 -16.28 3.98 -11.60
CA GLU A 29 -15.04 4.08 -12.37
C GLU A 29 -13.94 4.78 -11.56
N HIS A 30 -14.33 5.76 -10.72
CA HIS A 30 -13.41 6.45 -9.83
C HIS A 30 -12.91 5.60 -8.65
N LEU A 31 -13.55 4.45 -8.37
CA LEU A 31 -13.09 3.50 -7.34
C LEU A 31 -12.20 2.40 -7.91
N ILE A 32 -11.93 2.41 -9.22
CA ILE A 32 -11.04 1.48 -9.89
C ILE A 32 -9.69 2.15 -10.09
N TYR A 33 -8.69 1.74 -9.31
CA TYR A 33 -7.35 2.31 -9.36
C TYR A 33 -6.44 1.56 -10.33
N THR A 34 -5.66 2.32 -11.09
CA THR A 34 -4.59 1.79 -11.93
C THR A 34 -3.30 1.60 -11.13
N PRO A 35 -2.38 0.70 -11.56
CA PRO A 35 -1.10 0.53 -10.90
C PRO A 35 -0.29 1.83 -10.78
N ALA A 36 -0.35 2.70 -11.80
CA ALA A 36 0.35 3.99 -11.79
C ALA A 36 -0.18 4.94 -10.69
N GLN A 37 -1.48 4.89 -10.37
CA GLN A 37 -2.07 5.70 -9.31
C GLN A 37 -1.65 5.22 -7.91
N LEU A 38 -1.40 3.92 -7.75
CA LEU A 38 -1.02 3.30 -6.47
C LEU A 38 0.49 3.16 -6.26
N ALA A 39 1.30 3.37 -7.31
CA ALA A 39 2.76 3.30 -7.23
C ALA A 39 3.40 4.49 -6.46
N ILE A 40 2.58 5.46 -6.03
CA ILE A 40 3.04 6.59 -5.23
C ILE A 40 3.20 6.12 -3.79
N LYS A 41 4.39 6.32 -3.21
CA LYS A 41 4.64 5.95 -1.82
C LYS A 41 3.65 6.68 -0.90
N PRO A 42 2.91 5.97 -0.04
CA PRO A 42 2.00 6.60 0.90
C PRO A 42 2.78 7.39 1.96
N LYS A 43 2.13 8.38 2.59
CA LYS A 43 2.69 9.04 3.78
C LYS A 43 2.76 8.01 4.91
N TYR A 44 3.98 7.72 5.36
CA TYR A 44 4.24 6.81 6.47
C TYR A 44 4.54 7.64 7.72
N ASP A 45 3.64 7.60 8.70
CA ASP A 45 3.76 8.28 10.00
C ASP A 45 4.37 7.39 11.09
N GLY A 46 4.88 6.21 10.73
CA GLY A 46 5.54 5.29 11.67
C GLY A 46 7.05 5.55 11.80
N ASP A 47 7.63 4.92 12.81
CA ASP A 47 9.05 4.98 13.19
C ASP A 47 9.90 3.86 12.58
N ALA A 48 9.30 2.88 11.89
CA ALA A 48 10.04 1.79 11.26
C ALA A 48 10.71 2.25 9.95
N GLU A 49 12.03 2.14 9.90
CA GLU A 49 12.81 2.43 8.71
C GLU A 49 12.69 1.26 7.71
N LEU A 50 12.18 1.55 6.51
CA LEU A 50 12.18 0.59 5.38
C LEU A 50 13.61 0.43 4.86
N LYS A 51 14.23 -0.72 5.14
CA LYS A 51 15.55 -1.07 4.63
C LYS A 51 15.39 -1.85 3.33
N ILE A 52 15.87 -1.30 2.23
CA ILE A 52 15.82 -1.98 0.92
C ILE A 52 17.10 -2.79 0.73
N GLY A 53 17.02 -4.10 0.97
CA GLY A 53 18.13 -5.03 0.79
C GLY A 53 18.05 -5.80 -0.53
N TYR A 54 19.11 -6.56 -0.84
CA TYR A 54 19.19 -7.43 -2.03
C TYR A 54 18.10 -8.52 -2.08
N ARG A 55 17.53 -8.89 -0.92
CA ARG A 55 16.45 -9.89 -0.80
C ARG A 55 15.04 -9.31 -0.76
N GLY A 56 14.89 -7.98 -0.83
CA GLY A 56 13.61 -7.30 -0.65
C GLY A 56 13.70 -6.19 0.39
N ALA A 57 12.57 -5.52 0.63
CA ALA A 57 12.43 -4.56 1.72
C ALA A 57 12.21 -5.30 3.04
N ASP A 58 12.94 -4.93 4.10
CA ASP A 58 12.67 -5.37 5.46
C ASP A 58 12.25 -4.20 6.36
N HIS A 59 11.36 -4.51 7.30
CA HIS A 59 11.05 -3.61 8.41
C HIS A 59 12.04 -3.96 9.52
N GLY A 60 12.99 -3.05 9.76
CA GLY A 60 13.97 -3.18 10.84
C GLY A 60 13.33 -3.19 12.22
#